data_AF-A0A4D4LAD4-F1
#
_entry.id   AF-A0A4D4LAD4-F1
#
_cell.length_a   1.000
_cell.length_b   1.000
_cell.length_c   1.000
_cell.angle_alpha   90.00
_cell.angle_beta   90.00
_cell.angle_gamma   90.00
#
_symmetry.space_group_name_H-M   'P 1'
#
loop_
_entity.id
_entity.type
_entity.pdbx_description
1 polymer ?
#
loop_
_entity_poly.entity_id
_entity_poly.type
_entity_poly.pdbx_seq_one_letter_code
_entity_poly.pdbx_strand_id
1 'polypeptide(L)'
;MSKLADEMETFHLRMATELLGHALELLGNPKAEVEELRFLSNRMVEALRDVLRIAESRGLRLDLPEGSEDDGPDQGERGRR
;
A
#
# COMPACT_ATOMS: atom_id res chain seq x y z
N MET A 1 8.02 -7.08 9.71
CA MET A 1 6.77 -6.98 8.93
C MET A 1 5.57 -7.08 9.87
N SER A 2 4.65 -6.11 9.90
CA SER A 2 3.45 -6.19 10.75
C SER A 2 2.22 -6.50 9.90
N LYS A 3 1.55 -7.61 10.22
CA LYS A 3 0.34 -8.12 9.53
C LYS A 3 -0.76 -7.06 9.36
N LEU A 4 -0.85 -6.12 10.30
CA LEU A 4 -1.82 -5.02 10.27
C LEU A 4 -1.59 -4.05 9.09
N ALA A 5 -0.34 -3.80 8.71
CA ALA A 5 -0.01 -2.92 7.59
C ALA A 5 -0.44 -3.56 6.25
N ASP A 6 -0.27 -4.87 6.11
CA ASP A 6 -0.63 -5.61 4.90
C ASP A 6 -2.17 -5.74 4.76
N GLU A 7 -2.89 -5.86 5.88
CA GLU A 7 -4.36 -5.85 5.90
C GLU A 7 -4.94 -4.47 5.51
N MET A 8 -4.41 -3.38 6.08
CA MET A 8 -4.81 -2.01 5.71
C MET A 8 -4.51 -1.71 4.24
N GLU A 9 -3.38 -2.20 3.73
CA GLU A 9 -3.02 -2.07 2.33
C GLU A 9 -4.02 -2.79 1.40
N THR A 10 -4.36 -4.04 1.72
CA THR A 10 -5.32 -4.84 0.93
C THR A 10 -6.68 -4.15 0.87
N PHE A 11 -7.10 -3.53 1.98
CA PHE A 11 -8.32 -2.73 2.03
C PHE A 11 -8.25 -1.51 1.10
N HIS A 12 -7.16 -0.75 1.11
CA HIS A 12 -6.97 0.41 0.22
C HIS A 12 -6.97 0.02 -1.27
N LEU A 13 -6.32 -1.09 -1.64
CA LEU A 13 -6.32 -1.56 -3.03
C LEU A 13 -7.72 -2.01 -3.50
N ARG A 14 -8.51 -2.63 -2.63
CA ARG A 14 -9.89 -2.99 -2.94
C ARG A 14 -10.75 -1.76 -3.17
N MET A 15 -10.67 -0.75 -2.28
CA MET A 15 -11.40 0.51 -2.46
C MET A 15 -11.01 1.23 -3.75
N ALA A 16 -9.72 1.23 -4.11
CA ALA A 16 -9.27 1.81 -5.37
C ALA A 16 -9.86 1.08 -6.59
N THR A 17 -9.99 -0.25 -6.52
CA THR A 17 -10.60 -1.08 -7.58
C THR A 17 -12.10 -0.77 -7.74
N GLU A 18 -12.83 -0.66 -6.62
CA GLU A 18 -14.26 -0.31 -6.62
C GLU A 18 -14.48 1.11 -7.21
N LEU A 19 -13.65 2.07 -6.80
CA LEU A 19 -13.69 3.43 -7.32
C LEU A 19 -13.42 3.49 -8.84
N LEU A 20 -12.48 2.70 -9.34
CA LEU A 20 -12.20 2.59 -10.77
C LEU A 20 -13.40 2.03 -11.55
N GLY A 21 -14.11 1.05 -10.99
CA GLY A 21 -15.34 0.53 -11.58
C GLY A 21 -16.40 1.62 -11.74
N HIS A 22 -16.68 2.35 -10.66
CA HIS A 22 -17.63 3.48 -10.70
C HIS A 22 -17.18 4.61 -11.62
N ALA A 23 -15.87 4.85 -11.73
CA ALA A 23 -15.33 5.83 -12.65
C ALA A 23 -15.65 5.49 -14.11
N LEU A 24 -15.46 4.23 -14.50
CA LEU A 24 -15.74 3.75 -15.86
C LEU A 24 -17.23 3.81 -16.18
N GLU A 25 -18.09 3.47 -15.23
CA GLU A 25 -19.55 3.56 -15.37
C GLU A 25 -20.00 5.02 -15.57
N LEU A 26 -19.49 5.95 -14.75
CA LEU A 26 -19.86 7.36 -14.84
C LEU A 26 -19.33 8.01 -16.13
N LEU A 27 -18.09 7.71 -16.54
CA LEU A 27 -17.52 8.20 -17.80
C LEU A 27 -18.23 7.63 -19.03
N GLY A 28 -18.81 6.43 -18.92
CA GLY A 28 -19.65 5.83 -19.95
C GLY A 28 -21.05 6.42 -20.04
N ASN A 29 -21.48 7.21 -19.05
CA ASN A 29 -22.80 7.85 -19.03
C ASN A 29 -22.74 9.24 -19.69
N PRO A 30 -23.29 9.43 -20.90
CA PRO A 30 -23.30 10.73 -21.58
C PRO A 30 -24.21 11.78 -20.91
N LYS A 31 -25.00 11.38 -19.90
CA LYS A 31 -25.82 12.26 -19.08
C LYS A 31 -25.20 12.58 -17.72
N ALA A 32 -23.97 12.13 -17.46
CA ALA A 32 -23.29 12.45 -16.21
C ALA A 32 -23.14 13.96 -16.05
N GLU A 33 -23.52 14.47 -14.89
CA GLU A 33 -23.45 15.89 -14.58
C GLU A 33 -22.01 16.31 -14.28
N VAL A 34 -21.69 17.58 -14.57
CA VAL A 34 -20.33 18.12 -14.37
C VAL A 34 -19.89 18.01 -12.90
N GLU A 35 -20.83 18.10 -11.96
CA GLU A 35 -20.57 17.94 -10.52
C GLU A 35 -20.17 16.52 -10.17
N GLU A 36 -20.81 15.50 -10.76
CA GLU A 36 -20.49 14.09 -10.55
C GLU A 36 -19.08 13.77 -11.08
N LEU A 37 -18.74 14.30 -12.27
CA LEU A 37 -17.41 14.15 -12.86
C LEU A 37 -16.31 14.85 -12.03
N ARG A 38 -16.61 16.03 -11.48
CA ARG A 38 -15.68 16.74 -10.58
C ARG A 38 -15.49 16.00 -9.26
N PHE A 39 -16.58 15.49 -8.69
CA PHE A 39 -16.52 14.66 -7.48
C PHE A 39 -15.66 13.41 -7.71
N LEU A 40 -15.93 12.69 -8.81
CA LEU A 40 -15.16 11.51 -9.20
C LEU A 40 -13.67 11.84 -9.37
N SER A 41 -13.35 12.92 -10.07
CA SER A 41 -11.97 13.36 -10.29
C SER A 41 -11.24 13.61 -8.97
N ASN A 42 -11.89 14.27 -8.00
CA ASN A 42 -11.32 14.47 -6.67
C ASN A 42 -11.09 13.15 -5.92
N ARG A 43 -12.06 12.22 -5.98
CA ARG A 43 -11.90 10.89 -5.36
C ARG A 43 -10.74 10.11 -5.98
N MET A 44 -10.57 10.18 -7.30
CA MET A 44 -9.46 9.52 -7.99
C MET A 44 -8.11 10.09 -7.58
N VAL A 45 -7.98 11.42 -7.45
CA VAL A 45 -6.74 12.05 -6.98
C VAL A 45 -6.38 11.58 -5.56
N GLU A 46 -7.35 11.44 -4.67
CA GLU A 46 -7.11 10.93 -3.31
C GLU A 46 -6.67 9.46 -3.34
N ALA A 47 -7.38 8.60 -4.06
CA ALA A 47 -7.03 7.19 -4.17
C ALA A 47 -5.63 6.98 -4.78
N LEU A 48 -5.25 7.77 -5.80
CA LEU A 48 -3.92 7.70 -6.39
C LEU A 48 -2.81 8.14 -5.42
N ARG A 49 -3.06 9.16 -4.59
CA ARG A 49 -2.11 9.56 -3.52
C ARG A 49 -1.92 8.45 -2.50
N ASP A 50 -3.01 7.78 -2.11
CA ASP A 50 -2.93 6.67 -1.18
C ASP A 50 -2.15 5.49 -1.76
N VAL A 51 -2.37 5.15 -3.04
CA VAL A 51 -1.62 4.11 -3.75
C VAL A 51 -0.13 4.46 -3.86
N LEU A 52 0.22 5.71 -4.17
CA LEU A 52 1.61 6.15 -4.22
C LEU A 52 2.31 6.01 -2.87
N ARG A 53 1.66 6.43 -1.77
CA ARG A 53 2.21 6.29 -0.42
C ARG A 53 2.47 4.83 -0.04
N ILE A 54 1.57 3.94 -0.45
CA ILE A 54 1.71 2.50 -0.26
C ILE A 54 2.92 1.97 -1.05
N ALA A 55 3.05 2.36 -2.32
CA ALA A 55 4.16 1.96 -3.17
C ALA A 55 5.51 2.47 -2.62
N GLU A 56 5.59 3.71 -2.15
CA GLU A 56 6.78 4.28 -1.49
C GLU A 56 7.15 3.51 -0.22
N SER A 57 6.17 3.19 0.64
CA SER A 57 6.37 2.38 1.84
C SER A 57 6.90 0.97 1.51
N ARG A 58 6.43 0.36 0.41
CA ARG A 58 6.95 -0.92 -0.08
C ARG A 58 8.36 -0.81 -0.63
N GLY A 59 8.68 0.25 -1.38
CA GLY A 59 10.03 0.53 -1.86
C GLY A 59 11.03 0.63 -0.71
N LEU A 60 10.68 1.40 0.33
CA LEU A 60 11.49 1.52 1.55
C LEU A 60 11.66 0.18 2.29
N ARG A 61 10.67 -0.72 2.25
CA ARG A 61 10.77 -2.09 2.80
C ARG A 61 11.69 -2.99 1.97
N LEU A 62 11.73 -2.82 0.65
CA LEU A 62 12.61 -3.61 -0.24
C LEU A 62 14.06 -3.11 -0.21
N ASP A 63 14.28 -1.81 0.01
CA ASP A 63 15.61 -1.20 0.14
C ASP A 63 16.25 -1.44 1.52
N LEU A 64 15.45 -1.78 2.54
CA LEU A 64 15.98 -2.30 3.80
C LEU A 64 16.34 -3.79 3.60
N PRO A 65 17.61 -4.20 3.80
CA PRO A 65 17.96 -5.61 3.74
C PRO A 65 17.20 -6.36 4.85
N GLU A 66 16.27 -7.22 4.46
CA GLU A 66 15.70 -8.24 5.35
C GLU A 66 16.82 -9.24 5.69
N GLY A 67 17.63 -8.93 6.70
CA GLY A 67 18.81 -9.74 6.99
C GLY A 67 19.72 -9.15 8.05
N SER A 68 19.20 -8.97 9.26
CA SER A 68 20.02 -9.09 10.46
C SER A 68 19.25 -9.83 11.53
N GLU A 69 18.85 -11.06 11.21
CA GLU A 69 19.08 -12.14 12.17
C GLU A 69 20.60 -12.33 12.21
N ASP A 70 21.30 -11.44 12.93
CA ASP A 70 22.68 -11.71 13.34
C ASP A 70 22.57 -12.74 14.47
N ASP A 71 22.55 -13.99 14.04
CA ASP A 71 22.89 -15.17 14.83
C ASP A 71 24.35 -14.98 15.31
N GLY A 72 24.49 -14.19 16.38
CA GLY A 72 25.76 -14.02 17.06
C GLY A 72 26.20 -15.36 17.66
N PRO A 73 27.44 -15.82 17.39
CA PRO A 73 27.83 -17.20 17.55
C PRO A 73 27.81 -17.66 19.00
N ASP A 74 27.38 -18.91 19.18
CA ASP A 74 27.70 -19.80 20.29
C ASP A 74 29.14 -19.57 20.76
N GLN A 75 29.30 -18.83 21.87
CA GLN A 75 30.56 -18.81 22.60
C GLN A 75 30.66 -20.12 23.38
N GLY A 76 31.10 -21.14 22.67
CA GLY A 76 31.59 -22.37 23.23
C GLY A 76 32.64 -22.10 24.32
N GLU A 77 32.55 -22.93 25.35
CA GLU A 77 33.55 -23.26 26.34
C GLU A 77 34.94 -22.65 26.11
N ARG A 78 35.42 -21.86 27.09
CA ARG A 78 36.83 -21.86 27.49
C ARG A 78 37.04 -21.12 28.82
N GLY A 79 37.48 -21.86 29.83
CA GLY A 79 38.12 -21.33 31.04
C GLY A 79 37.70 -22.07 32.31
N ARG A 80 38.11 -23.33 32.50
CA ARG A 80 39.19 -23.67 33.45
C ARG A 80 39.25 -22.71 34.67
N ARG A 81 38.67 -23.13 35.80
CA ARG A 81 39.34 -23.34 37.09
C ARG A 81 38.39 -23.98 38.09
#